data_AF-A0A182TBX4-F1
#
_entry.id   AF-A0A182TBX4-F1
#
_cell.length_a   1.000
_cell.length_b   1.000
_cell.length_c   1.000
_cell.angle_alpha   90.00
_cell.angle_beta   90.00
_cell.angle_gamma   90.00
#
_symmetry.space_group_name_H-M   'P 1'
#
loop_
_entity.id
_entity.type
_entity.pdbx_description
1 polymer ?
#
loop_
_entity_poly.entity_id
_entity_poly.type
_entity_poly.pdbx_seq_one_letter_code
_entity_poly.pdbx_strand_id
1 'polypeptide(L)'
;MKSLRSQLKSLYAVVLSLLLLTSIFPVDASPSELLQCPANRALAQRSKRWILSYPINGGVAKMVFGFLAPIRFHHPLPRSLNLSLNVQANYRIPATIIFPRPETIFKNRGNNEYTDTSRKQFYAMVERMLTGWNRNGRSCLLRTICEVAETPLRHNGLVGELFEVIFTPHETDQLASEYTMARKYGANGVNCMRMYADCPLGHGLLDTISAMQM
;
A
#
# COMPACT_ATOMS: atom_id res chain seq x y z
N MET A 1 -75.30 -6.54 14.08
CA MET A 1 -73.98 -6.38 13.38
C MET A 1 -73.65 -4.94 12.91
N LYS A 2 -74.53 -3.92 13.04
CA LYS A 2 -74.18 -2.52 12.66
C LYS A 2 -73.47 -1.70 13.76
N SER A 3 -73.64 -2.06 15.04
CA SER A 3 -73.06 -1.31 16.18
C SER A 3 -71.53 -1.49 16.33
N LEU A 4 -71.01 -2.70 16.09
CA LEU A 4 -69.56 -2.99 16.25
C LEU A 4 -68.66 -2.30 15.21
N ARG A 5 -69.17 -2.11 13.97
CA ARG A 5 -68.46 -1.37 12.92
C ARG A 5 -68.40 0.14 13.17
N SER A 6 -69.33 0.70 13.94
CA SER A 6 -69.34 2.13 14.29
C SER A 6 -68.27 2.43 15.35
N GLN A 7 -68.17 1.58 16.37
CA GLN A 7 -67.18 1.73 17.44
C GLN A 7 -65.74 1.56 16.93
N LEU A 8 -65.51 0.67 15.97
CA LEU A 8 -64.19 0.46 15.37
C LEU A 8 -63.72 1.64 14.53
N LYS A 9 -64.63 2.33 13.82
CA LYS A 9 -64.32 3.55 13.06
C LYS A 9 -64.01 4.74 13.98
N SER A 10 -64.74 4.86 15.10
CA SER A 10 -64.50 5.89 16.10
C SER A 10 -63.12 5.71 16.76
N LEU A 11 -62.75 4.47 17.13
CA LEU A 11 -61.43 4.18 17.68
C LEU A 11 -60.29 4.51 16.69
N TYR A 12 -60.44 4.13 15.42
CA TYR A 12 -59.43 4.43 14.40
C TYR A 12 -59.27 5.94 14.17
N ALA A 13 -60.38 6.70 14.19
CA ALA A 13 -60.33 8.15 14.03
C ALA A 13 -59.63 8.84 15.21
N VAL A 14 -59.84 8.38 16.44
CA VAL A 14 -59.17 8.91 17.65
C VAL A 14 -57.68 8.57 17.66
N VAL A 15 -57.29 7.37 17.24
CA VAL A 15 -55.88 6.99 17.15
C VAL A 15 -55.17 7.77 16.04
N LEU A 16 -55.82 7.98 14.89
CA LEU A 16 -55.24 8.74 13.78
C LEU A 16 -55.08 10.23 14.14
N SER A 17 -56.04 10.83 14.87
CA SER A 17 -55.92 12.20 15.34
C SER A 17 -54.85 12.37 16.41
N LEU A 18 -54.68 11.40 17.32
CA LEU A 18 -53.58 11.41 18.30
C LEU A 18 -52.21 11.32 17.62
N LEU A 19 -52.06 10.46 16.60
CA LEU A 19 -50.82 10.32 15.83
C LEU A 19 -50.49 11.59 15.04
N LEU A 20 -51.50 12.23 14.44
CA LEU A 20 -51.31 13.51 13.74
C LEU A 20 -50.92 14.64 14.70
N LEU A 21 -51.49 14.69 15.91
CA LEU A 21 -51.11 15.65 16.96
C LEU A 21 -49.66 15.49 17.43
N THR A 22 -49.12 14.27 17.48
CA THR A 22 -47.70 14.04 17.85
C THR A 22 -46.71 14.49 16.77
N SER A 23 -47.15 14.69 15.53
CA SER A 23 -46.29 15.16 14.43
C SER A 23 -46.21 16.69 14.29
N ILE A 24 -47.01 17.44 15.05
CA ILE A 24 -47.11 18.91 14.95
C ILE A 24 -46.27 19.63 16.03
N PHE A 25 -45.65 18.91 16.97
CA PHE A 25 -44.69 19.52 17.89
C PHE A 25 -43.30 19.60 17.23
N PRO A 26 -42.84 20.79 16.77
CA PRO A 26 -41.44 20.97 16.46
C PRO A 26 -40.67 20.84 17.78
N VAL A 27 -39.76 19.88 17.85
CA VAL A 27 -38.73 19.87 18.89
C VAL A 27 -37.83 21.07 18.59
N ASP A 28 -37.99 22.12 19.39
CA ASP A 28 -37.17 23.33 19.33
C ASP A 28 -35.70 22.94 19.49
N ALA A 29 -34.95 23.09 18.40
CA ALA A 29 -33.50 23.13 18.45
C ALA A 29 -33.11 24.57 18.81
N SER A 30 -32.92 24.86 20.09
CA SER A 30 -32.26 26.10 20.51
C SER A 30 -30.74 25.89 20.64
N PRO A 31 -29.93 26.83 20.12
CA PRO A 31 -28.48 26.75 20.12
C PRO A 31 -27.89 27.31 21.42
N SER A 32 -26.62 26.98 21.65
CA SER A 32 -25.68 27.53 22.65
C SER A 32 -25.73 26.97 24.08
N GLU A 33 -24.78 26.08 24.38
CA GLU A 33 -23.90 26.22 25.55
C GLU A 33 -22.65 25.31 25.43
N LEU A 34 -21.48 25.95 25.52
CA LEU A 34 -20.17 25.44 25.94
C LEU A 34 -19.56 24.20 25.25
N LEU A 35 -18.46 24.48 24.55
CA LEU A 35 -17.44 23.56 24.04
C LEU A 35 -16.73 22.78 25.18
N GLN A 36 -17.45 21.88 25.86
CA GLN A 36 -16.86 20.89 26.76
C GLN A 36 -16.53 19.65 25.92
N CYS A 37 -15.24 19.43 25.62
CA CYS A 37 -14.84 18.18 24.98
C CYS A 37 -15.22 16.99 25.90
N PRO A 38 -15.99 16.00 25.43
CA PRO A 38 -16.42 14.89 26.28
C PRO A 38 -15.21 14.07 26.72
N ALA A 39 -15.04 13.92 28.03
CA ALA A 39 -13.97 13.20 28.71
C ALA A 39 -14.00 11.66 28.52
N ASN A 40 -14.69 11.19 27.48
CA ASN A 40 -14.87 9.78 27.15
C ASN A 40 -14.34 9.47 25.75
N ARG A 41 -13.25 10.12 25.32
CA ARG A 41 -12.34 9.40 24.43
C ARG A 41 -11.72 8.33 25.31
N ALA A 42 -12.17 7.09 25.15
CA ALA A 42 -11.33 5.94 25.41
C ALA A 42 -10.01 6.28 24.71
N LEU A 43 -9.01 6.69 25.49
CA LEU A 43 -7.65 6.73 25.01
C LEU A 43 -7.47 5.29 24.55
N ALA A 44 -7.41 5.11 23.23
CA ALA A 44 -6.91 3.88 22.66
C ALA A 44 -5.48 3.82 23.19
N GLN A 45 -5.34 3.25 24.38
CA GLN A 45 -4.08 2.95 24.99
C GLN A 45 -3.52 1.95 23.99
N ARG A 46 -2.67 2.47 23.12
CA ARG A 46 -1.90 1.70 22.17
C ARG A 46 -1.05 0.82 23.04
N SER A 47 -1.58 -0.34 23.41
CA SER A 47 -0.80 -1.45 23.89
C SER A 47 0.31 -1.55 22.87
N LYS A 48 1.55 -1.37 23.32
CA LYS A 48 2.71 -1.60 22.48
C LYS A 48 2.63 -3.07 22.10
N ARG A 49 1.95 -3.35 20.99
CA ARG A 49 1.94 -4.65 20.35
C ARG A 49 3.36 -4.80 19.86
N TRP A 50 4.21 -5.42 20.68
CA TRP A 50 5.47 -5.95 20.26
C TRP A 50 5.11 -6.95 19.16
N ILE A 51 5.12 -6.51 17.90
CA ILE A 51 4.79 -7.39 16.76
C ILE A 51 5.93 -8.39 16.49
N LEU A 52 7.01 -8.34 17.29
CA LEU A 52 8.04 -9.38 17.33
C LEU A 52 8.31 -9.81 18.78
N SER A 53 7.57 -10.80 19.30
CA SER A 53 8.22 -11.71 20.24
C SER A 53 9.07 -12.55 19.33
N TYR A 54 10.38 -12.28 19.33
CA TYR A 54 11.28 -13.33 18.92
C TYR A 54 11.05 -14.47 19.92
N PRO A 55 10.62 -15.66 19.47
CA PRO A 55 10.59 -16.81 20.37
C PRO A 55 11.96 -16.95 21.03
N ILE A 56 11.96 -17.16 22.35
CA ILE A 56 13.17 -17.21 23.19
C ILE A 56 14.14 -18.30 22.67
N ASN A 57 13.63 -19.26 21.89
CA ASN A 57 14.36 -20.38 21.29
C ASN A 57 14.63 -20.23 19.77
N GLY A 58 14.37 -19.06 19.18
CA GLY A 58 14.47 -18.85 17.73
C GLY A 58 13.26 -19.36 16.96
N GLY A 59 13.15 -18.98 15.69
CA GLY A 59 11.99 -19.28 14.83
C GLY A 59 12.41 -19.67 13.42
N VAL A 60 11.46 -20.17 12.61
CA VAL A 60 11.67 -20.43 11.19
C VAL A 60 10.71 -19.55 10.39
N ALA A 61 11.26 -18.62 9.60
CA ALA A 61 10.49 -17.90 8.60
C ALA A 61 10.40 -18.75 7.34
N LYS A 62 9.18 -19.11 6.96
CA LYS A 62 8.90 -19.88 5.76
C LYS A 62 8.29 -18.93 4.71
N MET A 63 9.01 -18.70 3.64
CA MET A 63 8.51 -18.03 2.44
C MET A 63 8.11 -19.10 1.42
N VAL A 64 6.90 -19.01 0.87
CA VAL A 64 6.42 -19.92 -0.18
C VAL A 64 6.05 -19.08 -1.39
N PHE A 65 6.76 -19.29 -2.49
CA PHE A 65 6.45 -18.68 -3.79
C PHE A 65 5.78 -19.73 -4.66
N GLY A 66 4.52 -19.51 -5.01
CA GLY A 66 3.77 -20.35 -5.92
C GLY A 66 3.67 -19.67 -7.29
N PHE A 67 4.00 -20.40 -8.35
CA PHE A 67 3.71 -20.02 -9.73
C PHE A 67 2.71 -21.00 -10.30
N LEU A 68 1.64 -20.49 -10.90
CA LEU A 68 0.63 -21.28 -11.59
C LEU A 68 0.40 -20.68 -12.97
N ALA A 69 0.63 -21.48 -14.01
CA ALA A 69 0.38 -21.05 -15.38
C ALA A 69 -0.31 -22.16 -16.19
N PRO A 70 -1.31 -21.80 -17.01
CA PRO A 70 -1.90 -22.73 -17.96
C PRO A 70 -0.95 -22.94 -19.15
N ILE A 71 -0.62 -24.20 -19.44
CA ILE A 71 0.10 -24.55 -20.66
C ILE A 71 -0.92 -24.63 -21.79
N ARG A 72 -0.84 -23.70 -22.74
CA ARG A 72 -1.67 -23.73 -23.95
C ARG A 72 -1.08 -24.72 -24.95
N PHE A 73 -1.86 -25.72 -25.33
CA PHE A 73 -1.49 -26.62 -26.43
C PHE A 73 -1.91 -26.03 -27.77
N HIS A 74 -1.07 -26.17 -28.78
CA HIS A 74 -1.36 -25.77 -30.17
C HIS A 74 -2.23 -26.79 -30.92
N HIS A 75 -2.67 -27.87 -30.24
CA HIS A 75 -3.41 -28.99 -30.83
C HIS A 75 -4.93 -28.76 -30.78
N PRO A 76 -5.71 -29.20 -31.80
CA PRO A 76 -7.17 -28.99 -31.90
C PRO A 76 -8.06 -29.64 -30.83
N LEU A 77 -7.50 -30.31 -29.81
CA LEU A 77 -8.29 -31.01 -28.79
C LEU A 77 -8.36 -30.17 -27.51
N PRO A 78 -9.53 -29.97 -26.89
CA PRO A 78 -9.66 -29.19 -25.66
C PRO A 78 -9.08 -29.99 -24.48
N ARG A 79 -7.81 -29.72 -24.15
CA ARG A 79 -7.14 -30.26 -22.96
C ARG A 79 -6.54 -29.10 -22.18
N SER A 80 -6.84 -29.02 -20.88
CA SER A 80 -6.22 -28.08 -19.96
C SER A 80 -5.12 -28.78 -19.16
N LEU A 81 -3.88 -28.29 -19.29
CA LEU A 81 -2.77 -28.67 -18.42
C LEU A 81 -2.33 -27.41 -17.68
N ASN A 82 -2.31 -27.48 -16.35
CA ASN A 82 -1.82 -26.41 -15.50
C ASN A 82 -0.46 -26.80 -14.93
N LEU A 83 0.55 -25.95 -15.11
CA LEU A 83 1.85 -26.07 -14.46
C LEU A 83 1.80 -25.31 -13.13
N SER A 84 2.07 -26.01 -12.03
CA SER A 84 2.26 -25.39 -10.72
C SER A 84 3.68 -25.66 -10.20
N LEU A 85 4.39 -24.59 -9.85
CA LEU A 85 5.71 -24.64 -9.24
C LEU A 85 5.61 -23.99 -7.86
N ASN A 86 6.06 -24.68 -6.82
CA ASN A 86 6.12 -24.12 -5.47
C ASN A 86 7.57 -24.14 -4.99
N VAL A 87 8.13 -22.96 -4.79
CA VAL A 87 9.46 -22.76 -4.22
C VAL A 87 9.29 -22.37 -2.76
N GLN A 88 9.80 -23.22 -1.85
CA GLN A 88 9.76 -22.98 -0.42
C GLN A 88 11.15 -22.62 0.09
N ALA A 89 11.31 -21.43 0.65
CA ALA A 89 12.52 -20.99 1.32
C ALA A 89 12.29 -20.95 2.83
N ASN A 90 13.05 -21.77 3.57
CA ASN A 90 13.00 -21.83 5.03
C ASN A 90 14.23 -21.14 5.62
N TYR A 91 14.04 -20.01 6.26
CA TYR A 91 15.10 -19.24 6.91
C TYR A 91 15.03 -19.43 8.41
N ARG A 92 16.11 -19.96 8.99
CA ARG A 92 16.26 -20.00 10.45
C ARG A 92 16.50 -18.58 10.95
N ILE A 93 15.58 -18.07 11.74
CA ILE A 93 15.75 -16.83 12.49
C ILE A 93 16.41 -17.20 13.81
N PRO A 94 17.70 -16.86 14.01
CA PRO A 94 18.36 -17.12 15.28
C PRO A 94 17.67 -16.37 16.42
N ALA A 95 17.66 -16.95 17.62
CA ALA A 95 17.12 -16.29 18.82
C ALA A 95 17.89 -15.00 19.17
N THR A 96 19.15 -14.93 18.75
CA THR A 96 20.02 -13.77 18.93
C THR A 96 19.87 -12.82 17.74
N ILE A 97 19.62 -11.53 18.04
CA ILE A 97 19.57 -10.47 17.03
C ILE A 97 20.98 -10.33 16.41
N ILE A 98 21.10 -10.59 15.11
CA ILE A 98 22.34 -10.49 14.30
C ILE A 98 22.59 -9.08 13.74
N PHE A 99 21.58 -8.19 13.76
CA PHE A 99 21.77 -6.75 13.55
C PHE A 99 22.63 -6.17 14.68
N PRO A 100 23.45 -5.12 14.43
CA PRO A 100 24.38 -4.60 15.43
C PRO A 100 23.65 -4.39 16.74
N ARG A 101 24.04 -5.13 17.79
CA ARG A 101 23.40 -5.07 19.10
C ARG A 101 23.46 -3.64 19.59
N PRO A 102 22.34 -2.91 19.69
CA PRO A 102 22.35 -1.73 20.51
C PRO A 102 22.09 -2.22 21.94
N GLU A 103 22.97 -1.88 22.88
CA GLU A 103 22.80 -2.18 24.30
C GLU A 103 21.44 -1.67 24.85
N THR A 104 20.76 -0.78 24.11
CA THR A 104 19.38 -0.35 24.34
C THR A 104 18.64 -0.02 23.03
N ILE A 105 17.31 -0.25 22.97
CA ILE A 105 16.44 0.09 21.83
C ILE A 105 16.51 1.58 21.43
N PHE A 106 16.92 2.46 22.36
CA PHE A 106 17.02 3.90 22.16
C PHE A 106 18.35 4.34 21.52
N LYS A 107 19.43 3.56 21.66
CA LYS A 107 20.74 3.90 21.08
C LYS A 107 20.69 3.86 19.56
N ASN A 108 19.92 2.96 18.95
CA ASN A 108 19.75 2.87 17.50
C ASN A 108 18.93 4.01 16.88
N ARG A 109 18.01 4.63 17.63
CA ARG A 109 17.28 5.81 17.16
C ARG A 109 18.11 7.09 17.22
N GLY A 110 19.20 7.10 17.99
CA GLY A 110 20.16 8.20 18.10
C GLY A 110 21.52 7.91 17.47
N ASN A 111 21.68 6.78 16.77
CA ASN A 111 22.95 6.43 16.14
C ASN A 111 23.03 7.10 14.77
N ASN A 112 23.44 8.37 14.75
CA ASN A 112 23.66 9.15 13.52
C ASN A 112 24.74 8.54 12.60
N GLU A 113 25.46 7.51 13.05
CA GLU A 113 26.51 6.85 12.29
C GLU A 113 25.96 5.79 11.30
N TYR A 114 24.77 5.23 11.53
CA TYR A 114 24.20 4.27 10.59
C TYR A 114 23.64 4.98 9.36
N THR A 115 24.37 4.90 8.25
CA THR A 115 23.84 5.30 6.94
C THR A 115 23.17 4.12 6.27
N ASP A 116 21.89 4.28 5.93
CA ASP A 116 21.19 3.31 5.09
C ASP A 116 21.71 3.34 3.65
N THR A 117 22.32 2.24 3.22
CA THR A 117 22.82 2.04 1.85
C THR A 117 21.98 1.04 1.05
N SER A 118 20.88 0.53 1.62
CA SER A 118 20.03 -0.49 0.99
C SER A 118 19.46 -0.03 -0.35
N ARG A 119 18.99 1.21 -0.43
CA ARG A 119 18.46 1.82 -1.66
C ARG A 119 19.51 1.92 -2.77
N LYS A 120 20.75 2.28 -2.42
CA LYS A 120 21.87 2.32 -3.37
C LYS A 120 22.19 0.94 -3.93
N GLN A 121 22.23 -0.08 -3.08
CA GLN A 121 22.44 -1.47 -3.50
C GLN A 121 21.29 -1.97 -4.40
N PHE A 122 20.05 -1.61 -4.04
CA PHE A 122 18.87 -1.96 -4.84
C PHE A 122 18.91 -1.30 -6.23
N TYR A 123 19.20 0.00 -6.33
CA TYR A 123 19.32 0.68 -7.62
C TYR A 123 20.45 0.08 -8.47
N ALA A 124 21.61 -0.22 -7.87
CA ALA A 124 22.69 -0.91 -8.57
C ALA A 124 22.27 -2.31 -9.08
N MET A 125 21.45 -3.04 -8.32
CA MET A 125 20.89 -4.33 -8.76
C MET A 125 19.93 -4.15 -9.95
N VAL A 126 19.05 -3.15 -9.89
CA VAL A 126 18.08 -2.87 -10.99
C VAL A 126 18.81 -2.43 -12.25
N GLU A 127 19.82 -1.58 -12.15
CA GLU A 127 20.65 -1.16 -13.29
C GLU A 127 21.32 -2.35 -13.95
N ARG A 128 21.92 -3.26 -13.16
CA ARG A 128 22.54 -4.49 -13.68
C ARG A 128 21.52 -5.40 -14.36
N MET A 129 20.33 -5.54 -13.78
CA MET A 129 19.25 -6.33 -14.36
C MET A 129 18.81 -5.79 -15.72
N LEU A 130 18.56 -4.47 -15.81
CA LEU A 130 18.16 -3.81 -17.06
C LEU A 130 19.28 -3.85 -18.11
N THR A 131 20.53 -3.68 -17.69
CA THR A 131 21.70 -3.80 -18.57
C THR A 131 21.85 -5.23 -19.10
N GLY A 132 21.59 -6.24 -18.26
CA GLY A 132 21.57 -7.65 -18.67
C GLY A 132 20.50 -7.98 -19.72
N TRP A 133 19.43 -7.19 -19.80
CA TRP A 133 18.42 -7.28 -20.87
C TRP A 133 18.77 -6.47 -22.12
N ASN A 134 20.04 -6.08 -22.28
CA ASN A 134 20.53 -5.28 -23.40
C ASN A 134 19.86 -3.89 -23.51
N ARG A 135 19.49 -3.30 -22.37
CA ARG A 135 18.90 -1.96 -22.26
C ARG A 135 19.88 -0.98 -21.63
N ASN A 136 19.67 0.32 -21.81
CA ASN A 136 20.43 1.34 -21.10
C ASN A 136 19.97 1.40 -19.62
N GLY A 137 20.56 0.55 -18.77
CA GLY A 137 20.07 0.31 -17.41
C GLY A 137 20.01 1.56 -16.54
N ARG A 138 21.00 2.45 -16.65
CA ARG A 138 21.03 3.72 -15.90
C ARG A 138 19.93 4.66 -16.37
N SER A 139 19.83 4.91 -17.68
CA SER A 139 18.80 5.81 -18.20
C SER A 139 17.38 5.27 -17.95
N CYS A 140 17.17 3.96 -18.08
CA CYS A 140 15.86 3.37 -17.84
C CYS A 140 15.47 3.40 -16.35
N LEU A 141 16.43 3.24 -15.43
CA LEU A 141 16.16 3.42 -14.00
C LEU A 141 15.79 4.89 -13.68
N LEU A 142 16.54 5.85 -14.22
CA LEU A 142 16.25 7.28 -14.05
C LEU A 142 14.87 7.65 -14.61
N ARG A 143 14.53 7.12 -15.79
CA ARG A 143 13.19 7.27 -16.39
C ARG A 143 12.10 6.72 -15.47
N THR A 144 12.28 5.51 -14.91
CA THR A 144 11.33 4.93 -13.96
C THR A 144 11.16 5.78 -12.70
N ILE A 145 12.24 6.32 -12.11
CA ILE A 145 12.14 7.20 -10.94
C ILE A 145 11.36 8.48 -11.28
N CYS A 146 11.59 9.04 -12.47
CA CYS A 146 10.85 10.19 -12.96
C CYS A 146 9.36 9.87 -13.15
N GLU A 147 9.02 8.76 -13.81
CA GLU A 147 7.64 8.31 -14.05
C GLU A 147 6.86 8.05 -12.76
N VAL A 148 7.50 7.41 -11.76
CA VAL A 148 6.90 7.18 -10.43
C VAL A 148 6.64 8.49 -9.69
N ALA A 149 7.52 9.49 -9.85
CA ALA A 149 7.34 10.80 -9.24
C ALA A 149 6.29 11.67 -9.97
N GLU A 150 6.15 11.51 -11.29
CA GLU A 150 5.12 12.17 -12.11
C GLU A 150 3.73 11.58 -11.82
N THR A 151 3.63 10.24 -11.74
CA THR A 151 2.38 9.52 -11.52
C THR A 151 2.47 8.60 -10.30
N PRO A 152 2.14 9.09 -9.09
CA PRO A 152 2.26 8.30 -7.88
C PRO A 152 1.33 7.08 -7.91
N LEU A 153 1.87 5.91 -7.60
CA LEU A 153 1.20 4.61 -7.73
C LEU A 153 0.25 4.27 -6.55
N ARG A 154 -0.16 5.27 -5.75
CA ARG A 154 -0.97 5.11 -4.52
C ARG A 154 -2.28 4.35 -4.71
N HIS A 155 -2.82 4.36 -5.92
CA HIS A 155 -4.10 3.72 -6.23
C HIS A 155 -3.96 2.23 -6.59
N ASN A 156 -2.74 1.71 -6.73
CA ASN A 156 -2.49 0.31 -7.12
C ASN A 156 -2.32 -0.64 -5.91
N GLY A 157 -2.88 -0.27 -4.75
CA GLY A 157 -2.81 -1.04 -3.51
C GLY A 157 -1.38 -1.15 -2.94
N LEU A 158 -1.13 -2.22 -2.18
CA LEU A 158 0.14 -2.43 -1.47
C LEU A 158 1.35 -2.45 -2.41
N VAL A 159 1.20 -3.03 -3.60
CA VAL A 159 2.29 -3.12 -4.57
C VAL A 159 2.63 -1.71 -5.08
N GLY A 160 1.63 -0.90 -5.43
CA GLY A 160 1.86 0.48 -5.85
C GLY A 160 2.58 1.32 -4.80
N GLU A 161 2.14 1.23 -3.54
CA GLU A 161 2.78 1.91 -2.41
C GLU A 161 4.23 1.44 -2.19
N LEU A 162 4.50 0.14 -2.37
CA LEU A 162 5.85 -0.40 -2.30
C LEU A 162 6.75 0.18 -3.39
N PHE A 163 6.28 0.22 -4.65
CA PHE A 163 7.02 0.82 -5.75
C PHE A 163 7.27 2.32 -5.52
N GLU A 164 6.27 3.06 -5.04
CA GLU A 164 6.44 4.46 -4.65
C GLU A 164 7.55 4.61 -3.63
N VAL A 165 7.54 3.88 -2.51
CA VAL A 165 8.56 3.99 -1.46
C VAL A 165 9.97 3.68 -1.98
N ILE A 166 10.11 2.61 -2.76
CA ILE A 166 11.39 2.14 -3.28
C ILE A 166 11.98 3.11 -4.32
N PHE A 167 11.16 3.63 -5.25
CA PHE A 167 11.63 4.49 -6.35
C PHE A 167 11.54 5.99 -6.05
N THR A 168 11.24 6.38 -4.81
CA THR A 168 11.16 7.78 -4.38
C THR A 168 12.38 8.17 -3.53
N PRO A 169 13.54 8.51 -4.13
CA PRO A 169 14.77 8.81 -3.41
C PRO A 169 14.64 10.09 -2.58
N HIS A 170 15.21 10.12 -1.38
CA HIS A 170 15.23 11.29 -0.52
C HIS A 170 16.61 11.96 -0.48
N GLU A 171 16.68 13.24 -0.09
CA GLU A 171 17.97 13.96 -0.03
C GLU A 171 18.89 13.42 1.07
N THR A 172 18.34 12.70 2.04
CA THR A 172 19.09 11.99 3.09
C THR A 172 19.76 10.71 2.60
N ASP A 173 19.35 10.19 1.44
CA ASP A 173 19.91 8.95 0.90
C ASP A 173 21.27 9.25 0.25
N GLN A 174 22.29 8.43 0.52
CA GLN A 174 23.61 8.54 -0.12
C GLN A 174 23.59 8.02 -1.56
N LEU A 175 22.80 8.68 -2.40
CA LEU A 175 22.62 8.38 -3.81
C LEU A 175 23.33 9.42 -4.69
N ALA A 176 23.60 9.06 -5.95
CA ALA A 176 24.06 10.04 -6.93
C ALA A 176 22.99 11.12 -7.13
N SER A 177 23.42 12.37 -7.34
CA SER A 177 22.53 13.53 -7.52
C SER A 177 21.53 13.34 -8.67
N GLU A 178 21.90 12.56 -9.69
CA GLU A 178 21.04 12.21 -10.83
C GLU A 178 19.71 11.58 -10.41
N TYR A 179 19.68 10.68 -9.43
CA TYR A 179 18.43 10.04 -8.99
C TYR A 179 17.50 11.04 -8.31
N THR A 180 18.06 11.93 -7.49
CA THR A 180 17.30 13.00 -6.83
C THR A 180 16.79 14.02 -7.84
N MET A 181 17.58 14.33 -8.88
CA MET A 181 17.15 15.17 -9.99
C MET A 181 16.03 14.51 -10.80
N ALA A 182 16.12 13.22 -11.10
CA ALA A 182 15.06 12.47 -11.79
C ALA A 182 13.72 12.57 -11.07
N ARG A 183 13.73 12.41 -9.74
CA ARG A 183 12.54 12.63 -8.90
C ARG A 183 12.01 14.06 -9.02
N LYS A 184 12.89 15.07 -8.96
CA LYS A 184 12.50 16.48 -9.07
C LYS A 184 11.87 16.78 -10.44
N TYR A 185 12.38 16.19 -11.53
CA TYR A 185 11.77 16.33 -12.85
C TYR A 185 10.36 15.76 -12.92
N GLY A 186 10.15 14.54 -12.40
CA GLY A 186 8.81 13.93 -12.35
C GLY A 186 7.85 14.72 -11.47
N ALA A 187 8.30 15.17 -10.28
CA ALA A 187 7.49 15.97 -9.37
C ALA A 187 7.08 17.34 -9.96
N ASN A 188 7.89 17.89 -10.86
CA ASN A 188 7.60 19.14 -11.58
C ASN A 188 6.72 18.91 -12.84
N GLY A 189 6.32 17.68 -13.15
CA GLY A 189 5.51 17.36 -14.33
C GLY A 189 6.28 17.50 -15.65
N VAL A 190 7.60 17.35 -15.63
CA VAL A 190 8.41 17.30 -16.86
C VAL A 190 8.11 15.98 -17.57
N ASN A 191 8.00 16.02 -18.90
CA ASN A 191 7.79 14.82 -19.69
C ASN A 191 9.00 13.86 -19.60
N CYS A 192 8.90 12.86 -18.72
CA CYS A 192 9.99 11.93 -18.39
C CYS A 192 10.49 11.12 -19.60
N MET A 193 9.58 10.83 -20.55
CA MET A 193 9.89 10.16 -21.82
C MET A 193 10.91 10.93 -22.65
N ARG A 194 10.71 12.25 -22.79
CA ARG A 194 11.60 13.12 -23.58
C ARG A 194 12.90 13.40 -22.85
N MET A 195 12.86 13.57 -21.52
CA MET A 195 14.05 13.84 -20.73
C MET A 195 15.03 12.67 -20.75
N TYR A 196 14.51 11.43 -20.72
CA TYR A 196 15.30 10.20 -20.73
C TYR A 196 15.10 9.41 -22.03
N ALA A 197 15.35 10.07 -23.17
CA ALA A 197 15.18 9.49 -24.51
C ALA A 197 16.10 8.28 -24.79
N ASP A 198 17.21 8.15 -24.06
CA ASP A 198 18.12 7.00 -24.15
C ASP A 198 17.49 5.67 -23.67
N CYS A 199 16.32 5.74 -23.03
CA CYS A 199 15.48 4.59 -22.72
C CYS A 199 14.21 4.59 -23.60
N PRO A 200 14.15 3.78 -24.67
CA PRO A 200 12.98 3.72 -25.53
C PRO A 200 11.75 3.10 -24.84
N LEU A 201 10.56 3.29 -25.41
CA LEU A 201 9.33 2.65 -24.93
C LEU A 201 9.48 1.12 -24.89
N GLY A 202 9.01 0.49 -23.82
CA GLY A 202 9.13 -0.95 -23.61
C GLY A 202 10.44 -1.37 -22.92
N HIS A 203 11.43 -0.48 -22.82
CA HIS A 203 12.67 -0.74 -22.09
C HIS A 203 12.60 -0.32 -20.61
N GLY A 204 11.62 0.53 -20.25
CA GLY A 204 11.37 0.92 -18.87
C GLY A 204 10.98 -0.27 -17.98
N LEU A 205 11.27 -0.17 -16.68
CA LEU A 205 10.87 -1.19 -15.72
C LEU A 205 9.34 -1.28 -15.64
N LEU A 206 8.67 -0.13 -15.54
CA LEU A 206 7.21 -0.05 -15.47
C LEU A 206 6.56 -0.49 -16.78
N ASP A 207 7.11 -0.13 -17.94
CA ASP A 207 6.59 -0.56 -19.25
C ASP A 207 6.48 -2.09 -19.37
N THR A 208 7.39 -2.82 -18.70
CA THR A 208 7.41 -4.30 -18.73
C THR A 208 6.31 -4.91 -17.85
N ILE A 209 5.90 -4.21 -16.78
CA ILE A 209 4.94 -4.71 -15.78
C ILE A 209 3.52 -4.22 -16.12
N SER A 210 3.41 -3.02 -16.71
CA SER A 210 2.17 -2.37 -17.12
C SER A 210 1.57 -2.96 -18.42
N ALA A 211 2.21 -3.96 -19.03
CA ALA A 211 1.68 -4.71 -20.17
C ALA A 211 0.56 -5.70 -19.75
N MET A 212 -0.44 -5.22 -19.01
CA MET A 212 -1.77 -5.84 -18.99
C MET A 212 -2.63 -5.13 -20.03
N GLN A 213 -2.45 -5.62 -21.26
CA GLN A 213 -3.43 -5.73 -22.35
C GLN A 213 -4.52 -4.63 -22.45
N MET A 214 -4.35 -3.78 -23.47
CA MET A 214 -5.47 -3.47 -24.37
C MET A 214 -5.60 -4.60 -25.39
#